data_AF-T0XW89-F1
#
_entry.id   AF-T0XW89-F1
#
_cell.length_a   1.000
_cell.length_b   1.000
_cell.length_c   1.000
_cell.angle_alpha   90.00
_cell.angle_beta   90.00
_cell.angle_gamma   90.00
#
_symmetry.space_group_name_H-M   'P 1'
#
loop_
_entity.id
_entity.type
_entity.pdbx_description
1 polymer ?
#
loop_
_entity_poly.entity_id
_entity_poly.type
_entity_poly.pdbx_seq_one_letter_code
_entity_poly.pdbx_strand_id
1 'polypeptide(L)'
;WYGIPGKEKSHHELLLRMGESYGASRSDIYGTEPLKATTRAVEFWDFAARNFSFYEGMAAMHSLELIANRNLKNYGAKIGYFDPSILEDGSITKEALAFLREGYSADVSHSEKALDLMDKYADSHDKKQNCMAVFLRSMEEFSDYLLARLERGELIENKQH
;
A
#
# COMPACT_ATOMS: atom_id res chain seq x y z
N TRP A 1 -17.09 -0.69 0.14
CA TRP A 1 -17.48 -0.80 -1.28
C TRP A 1 -16.91 -2.10 -1.85
N TYR A 2 -17.75 -3.04 -2.28
CA TYR A 2 -17.37 -4.41 -2.70
C TYR A 2 -16.89 -4.51 -4.16
N GLY A 3 -16.77 -3.38 -4.87
CA GLY A 3 -16.58 -3.31 -6.32
C GLY A 3 -17.88 -2.98 -7.06
N ILE A 4 -17.84 -3.06 -8.38
CA ILE A 4 -18.99 -2.81 -9.27
C ILE A 4 -19.56 -4.18 -9.69
N PRO A 5 -20.87 -4.45 -9.51
CA PRO A 5 -21.48 -5.69 -9.98
C PRO A 5 -21.20 -5.94 -11.47
N GLY A 6 -20.67 -7.12 -11.81
CA GLY A 6 -20.27 -7.47 -13.18
C GLY A 6 -18.87 -6.99 -13.60
N LYS A 7 -18.10 -6.37 -12.70
CA LYS A 7 -16.67 -6.05 -12.89
C LYS A 7 -15.79 -6.79 -11.86
N GLU A 8 -14.49 -6.58 -11.98
CA GLU A 8 -13.48 -7.03 -11.02
C GLU A 8 -13.77 -6.48 -9.60
N LYS A 9 -13.38 -7.27 -8.60
CA LYS A 9 -13.58 -6.95 -7.18
C LYS A 9 -12.63 -5.81 -6.78
N SER A 10 -13.03 -5.00 -5.81
CA SER A 10 -12.13 -3.97 -5.27
C SER A 10 -10.93 -4.61 -4.56
N HIS A 11 -9.76 -3.92 -4.53
CA HIS A 11 -8.58 -4.38 -3.78
C HIS A 11 -8.92 -4.72 -2.33
N HIS A 12 -9.79 -3.93 -1.71
CA HIS A 12 -10.29 -4.18 -0.35
C HIS A 12 -11.04 -5.52 -0.23
N GLU A 13 -11.95 -5.84 -1.16
CA GLU A 13 -12.65 -7.14 -1.14
C GLU A 13 -11.71 -8.31 -1.46
N LEU A 14 -10.70 -8.11 -2.32
CA LEU A 14 -9.67 -9.11 -2.59
C LEU A 14 -8.81 -9.38 -1.35
N LEU A 15 -8.44 -8.35 -0.59
CA LEU A 15 -7.69 -8.47 0.65
C LEU A 15 -8.45 -9.28 1.71
N LEU A 16 -9.76 -9.01 1.86
CA LEU A 16 -10.61 -9.77 2.79
C LEU A 16 -10.64 -11.25 2.43
N ARG A 17 -10.85 -11.56 1.15
CA ARG A 17 -10.88 -12.96 0.66
C ARG A 17 -9.55 -13.67 0.82
N MET A 18 -8.44 -12.95 0.66
CA MET A 18 -7.12 -13.50 0.96
C MET A 18 -7.03 -13.91 2.44
N GLY A 19 -7.44 -13.04 3.37
CA GLY A 19 -7.50 -13.37 4.80
C GLY A 19 -8.41 -14.57 5.11
N GLU A 20 -9.61 -14.60 4.51
CA GLU A 20 -10.56 -15.72 4.63
C GLU A 20 -9.95 -17.05 4.16
N SER A 21 -9.18 -17.03 3.06
CA SER A 21 -8.51 -18.22 2.53
C SER A 21 -7.42 -18.79 3.45
N TYR A 22 -6.90 -17.97 4.36
CA TYR A 22 -5.94 -18.37 5.39
C TYR A 22 -6.58 -18.57 6.78
N GLY A 23 -7.92 -18.58 6.85
CA GLY A 23 -8.67 -18.96 8.05
C GLY A 23 -9.13 -17.82 8.95
N ALA A 24 -8.86 -16.55 8.61
CA ALA A 24 -9.39 -15.41 9.36
C ALA A 24 -10.84 -15.12 8.93
N SER A 25 -11.77 -15.00 9.88
CA SER A 25 -13.13 -14.57 9.53
C SER A 25 -13.19 -13.05 9.28
N ARG A 26 -14.15 -12.58 8.48
CA ARG A 26 -14.37 -11.12 8.33
C ARG A 26 -14.65 -10.44 9.66
N SER A 27 -15.37 -11.12 10.55
CA SER A 27 -15.67 -10.59 11.88
C SER A 27 -14.38 -10.34 12.65
N ASP A 28 -13.42 -11.27 12.58
CA ASP A 28 -12.11 -11.11 13.23
C ASP A 28 -11.31 -9.99 12.57
N ILE A 29 -11.27 -9.94 11.23
CA ILE A 29 -10.53 -8.90 10.49
C ILE A 29 -11.04 -7.50 10.86
N TYR A 30 -12.36 -7.28 10.85
CA TYR A 30 -12.94 -5.97 11.20
C TYR A 30 -12.97 -5.69 12.70
N GLY A 31 -13.00 -6.72 13.53
CA GLY A 31 -12.96 -6.60 14.99
C GLY A 31 -11.55 -6.42 15.56
N THR A 32 -10.52 -6.60 14.74
CA THR A 32 -9.12 -6.43 15.17
C THR A 32 -8.71 -4.97 15.05
N GLU A 33 -8.40 -4.36 16.19
CA GLU A 33 -7.87 -3.00 16.21
C GLU A 33 -6.50 -2.92 15.52
N PRO A 34 -6.24 -1.83 14.76
CA PRO A 34 -4.93 -1.59 14.18
C PRO A 34 -3.87 -1.42 15.28
N LEU A 35 -2.64 -1.86 15.00
CA LEU A 35 -1.50 -1.57 15.86
C LEU A 35 -1.21 -0.06 15.87
N LYS A 36 -0.59 0.43 16.94
CA LYS A 36 -0.34 1.87 17.16
C LYS A 36 0.38 2.54 15.99
N ALA A 37 1.36 1.86 15.39
CA ALA A 37 2.08 2.37 14.22
C ALA A 37 1.17 2.51 12.99
N THR A 38 0.25 1.56 12.76
CA THR A 38 -0.78 1.69 11.72
C THR A 38 -1.71 2.87 11.99
N THR A 39 -2.19 3.05 13.22
CA THR A 39 -3.05 4.19 13.59
C THR A 39 -2.34 5.52 13.32
N ARG A 40 -1.11 5.67 13.82
CA ARG A 40 -0.30 6.88 13.62
C ARG A 40 -0.06 7.20 12.15
N ALA A 41 0.28 6.20 11.34
CA ALA A 41 0.49 6.40 9.91
C ALA A 41 -0.78 6.89 9.20
N VAL A 42 -1.93 6.28 9.51
CA VAL A 42 -3.24 6.71 8.97
C VAL A 42 -3.62 8.11 9.42
N GLU A 43 -3.37 8.47 10.68
CA GLU A 43 -3.59 9.83 11.19
C GLU A 43 -2.72 10.86 10.47
N PHE A 44 -1.44 10.56 10.21
CA PHE A 44 -0.57 11.44 9.43
C PHE A 44 -1.09 11.63 8.01
N TRP A 45 -1.51 10.56 7.34
CA TRP A 45 -2.05 10.64 5.98
C TRP A 45 -3.37 11.41 5.90
N ASP A 46 -4.28 11.23 6.86
CA ASP A 46 -5.49 12.05 6.98
C ASP A 46 -5.15 13.52 7.22
N PHE A 47 -4.19 13.80 8.10
CA PHE A 47 -3.72 15.15 8.36
C PHE A 47 -3.15 15.79 7.08
N ALA A 48 -2.24 15.12 6.37
CA ALA A 48 -1.64 15.62 5.14
C ALA A 48 -2.70 15.89 4.06
N ALA A 49 -3.64 14.96 3.87
CA ALA A 49 -4.72 15.10 2.89
C ALA A 49 -5.67 16.28 3.18
N ARG A 50 -5.85 16.65 4.44
CA ARG A 50 -6.75 17.75 4.84
C ARG A 50 -6.07 19.11 4.94
N ASN A 51 -4.79 19.14 5.29
CA ASN A 51 -4.12 20.37 5.70
C ASN A 51 -3.06 20.86 4.71
N PHE A 52 -2.59 19.99 3.80
CA PHE A 52 -1.62 20.39 2.77
C PHE A 52 -2.30 20.60 1.42
N SER A 53 -1.54 21.15 0.46
CA SER A 53 -2.00 21.30 -0.92
C SER A 53 -2.29 19.94 -1.54
N PHE A 54 -3.15 19.88 -2.56
CA PHE A 54 -3.51 18.60 -3.17
C PHE A 54 -2.30 17.82 -3.71
N TYR A 55 -1.28 18.49 -4.28
CA TYR A 55 -0.07 17.83 -4.80
C TYR A 55 0.83 17.30 -3.68
N GLU A 56 0.82 17.94 -2.50
CA GLU A 56 1.49 17.43 -1.29
C GLU A 56 0.74 16.22 -0.72
N GLY A 57 -0.60 16.27 -0.69
CA GLY A 57 -1.43 15.12 -0.35
C GLY A 57 -1.24 13.94 -1.31
N MET A 58 -1.11 14.21 -2.62
CA MET A 58 -0.73 13.19 -3.60
C MET A 58 0.66 12.62 -3.32
N ALA A 59 1.62 13.45 -2.91
CA ALA A 59 2.97 12.99 -2.53
C ALA A 59 2.96 12.12 -1.28
N ALA A 60 2.11 12.45 -0.31
CA ALA A 60 1.93 11.62 0.88
C ALA A 60 1.36 10.24 0.52
N MET A 61 0.40 10.15 -0.41
CA MET A 61 -0.36 8.92 -0.65
C MET A 61 0.12 8.07 -1.82
N HIS A 62 0.29 8.66 -3.00
CA HIS A 62 0.58 7.89 -4.21
C HIS A 62 2.04 7.46 -4.32
N SER A 63 2.93 8.09 -3.57
CA SER A 63 4.31 7.61 -3.46
C SER A 63 4.40 6.24 -2.77
N LEU A 64 3.42 5.88 -1.94
CA LEU A 64 3.36 4.58 -1.26
C LEU A 64 3.16 3.43 -2.26
N GLU A 65 2.51 3.69 -3.39
CA GLU A 65 2.26 2.70 -4.46
C GLU A 65 3.55 2.24 -5.14
N LEU A 66 4.65 3.00 -5.00
CA LEU A 66 5.96 2.60 -5.52
C LEU A 66 6.43 1.27 -4.94
N ILE A 67 6.01 0.87 -3.74
CA ILE A 67 6.38 -0.42 -3.15
C ILE A 67 6.02 -1.61 -4.05
N ALA A 68 4.90 -1.52 -4.77
CA ALA A 68 4.40 -2.57 -5.65
C ALA A 68 4.79 -2.34 -7.12
N ASN A 69 5.48 -1.24 -7.43
CA ASN A 69 5.96 -0.97 -8.77
C ASN A 69 7.18 -1.87 -9.11
N ARG A 70 6.92 -2.91 -9.90
CA ARG A 70 7.96 -3.87 -10.35
C ARG A 70 9.09 -3.24 -11.18
N ASN A 71 8.87 -2.07 -11.78
CA ASN A 71 9.91 -1.37 -12.56
C ASN A 71 11.02 -0.79 -11.69
N LEU A 72 10.85 -0.70 -10.36
CA LEU A 72 11.88 -0.17 -9.45
C LEU A 72 13.23 -0.92 -9.55
N LYS A 73 13.23 -2.19 -9.95
CA LYS A 73 14.47 -2.95 -10.22
C LYS A 73 15.31 -2.30 -11.34
N ASN A 74 14.67 -1.71 -12.35
CA ASN A 74 15.34 -0.99 -13.43
C ASN A 74 16.01 0.30 -12.94
N TYR A 75 15.56 0.83 -11.79
CA TYR A 75 16.08 2.02 -11.13
C TYR A 75 17.03 1.69 -9.96
N GLY A 76 17.44 0.41 -9.83
CA GLY A 76 18.45 -0.02 -8.86
C GLY A 76 17.93 -0.65 -7.57
N ALA A 77 16.62 -0.91 -7.45
CA ALA A 77 16.10 -1.68 -6.32
C ALA A 77 16.67 -3.10 -6.31
N LYS A 78 17.24 -3.52 -5.17
CA LYS A 78 17.88 -4.84 -5.01
C LYS A 78 16.86 -5.98 -4.88
N ILE A 79 15.68 -5.68 -4.38
CA ILE A 79 14.57 -6.62 -4.15
C ILE A 79 13.28 -6.05 -4.75
N GLY A 80 12.37 -6.94 -5.14
CA GLY A 80 10.99 -6.55 -5.49
C GLY A 80 10.09 -6.61 -4.25
N TYR A 81 8.80 -6.32 -4.43
CA TYR A 81 7.82 -6.41 -3.35
C TYR A 81 7.70 -7.85 -2.80
N PHE A 82 7.72 -8.83 -3.71
CA PHE A 82 7.76 -10.27 -3.43
C PHE A 82 8.48 -10.99 -4.59
N ASP A 83 8.79 -12.27 -4.42
CA ASP A 83 9.30 -13.11 -5.52
C ASP A 83 8.18 -13.38 -6.53
N PRO A 84 8.29 -12.96 -7.81
CA PRO A 84 7.23 -13.17 -8.80
C PRO A 84 6.87 -14.64 -9.03
N SER A 85 7.73 -15.61 -8.69
CA SER A 85 7.43 -17.04 -8.86
C SER A 85 6.16 -17.48 -8.13
N ILE A 86 5.83 -16.82 -7.00
CA ILE A 86 4.64 -17.13 -6.21
C ILE A 86 3.34 -16.95 -6.99
N LEU A 87 3.38 -16.21 -8.11
CA LEU A 87 2.23 -16.00 -8.98
C LEU A 87 1.95 -17.17 -9.93
N GLU A 88 2.87 -18.14 -10.00
CA GLU A 88 2.89 -19.23 -10.98
C GLU A 88 3.10 -20.61 -10.34
N ASP A 89 3.80 -20.70 -9.21
CA ASP A 89 4.24 -21.97 -8.61
C ASP A 89 3.17 -22.72 -7.78
N GLY A 90 2.03 -22.07 -7.51
CA GLY A 90 0.93 -22.66 -6.73
C GLY A 90 1.18 -22.75 -5.23
N SER A 91 2.18 -22.03 -4.71
CA SER A 91 2.50 -21.97 -3.27
C SER A 91 1.49 -21.19 -2.43
N ILE A 92 0.65 -20.35 -3.05
CA ILE A 92 -0.35 -19.51 -2.40
C ILE A 92 -1.78 -19.87 -2.82
N THR A 93 -2.77 -19.44 -2.04
CA THR A 93 -4.19 -19.64 -2.37
C THR A 93 -4.60 -18.86 -3.62
N LYS A 94 -5.70 -19.27 -4.27
CA LYS A 94 -6.23 -18.54 -5.44
C LYS A 94 -6.65 -17.11 -5.09
N GLU A 95 -7.12 -16.91 -3.87
CA GLU A 95 -7.53 -15.61 -3.33
C GLU A 95 -6.32 -14.71 -3.08
N ALA A 96 -5.23 -15.24 -2.51
CA ALA A 96 -3.97 -14.52 -2.37
C ALA A 96 -3.37 -14.15 -3.73
N LEU A 97 -3.40 -15.08 -4.68
CA LEU A 97 -2.97 -14.85 -6.05
C LEU A 97 -3.75 -13.71 -6.71
N ALA A 98 -5.08 -13.69 -6.55
CA ALA A 98 -5.94 -12.65 -7.10
C ALA A 98 -5.60 -11.27 -6.51
N PHE A 99 -5.38 -11.18 -5.19
CA PHE A 99 -5.00 -9.92 -4.55
C PHE A 99 -3.62 -9.42 -5.01
N LEU A 100 -2.61 -10.28 -5.03
CA LEU A 100 -1.23 -9.89 -5.39
C LEU A 100 -1.07 -9.53 -6.88
N ARG A 101 -1.83 -10.16 -7.77
CA ARG A 101 -1.78 -9.87 -9.22
C ARG A 101 -2.28 -8.47 -9.58
N GLU A 102 -3.27 -7.95 -8.85
CA GLU A 102 -3.80 -6.60 -9.09
C GLU A 102 -2.70 -5.55 -8.91
N GLY A 103 -2.05 -5.52 -7.75
CA GLY A 103 -0.97 -4.56 -7.48
C GLY A 103 0.23 -4.75 -8.42
N TYR A 104 0.60 -6.02 -8.70
CA TYR A 104 1.71 -6.33 -9.61
C TYR A 104 1.48 -5.83 -11.05
N SER A 105 0.22 -5.67 -11.48
CA SER A 105 -0.12 -5.27 -12.85
C SER A 105 -0.51 -3.79 -12.95
N ALA A 106 -1.27 -3.26 -11.98
CA ALA A 106 -1.83 -1.92 -12.02
C ALA A 106 -0.89 -0.84 -11.45
N ASP A 107 -0.09 -1.15 -10.42
CA ASP A 107 0.63 -0.11 -9.67
C ASP A 107 1.81 0.50 -10.45
N VAL A 108 2.25 -0.15 -11.53
CA VAL A 108 3.25 0.41 -12.44
C VAL A 108 2.74 1.70 -13.09
N SER A 109 1.56 1.68 -13.70
CA SER A 109 1.02 2.84 -14.43
C SER A 109 0.45 3.89 -13.49
N HIS A 110 -0.11 3.47 -12.35
CA HIS A 110 -0.69 4.37 -11.37
C HIS A 110 0.36 5.25 -10.68
N SER A 111 1.44 4.64 -10.18
CA SER A 111 2.50 5.37 -9.47
C SER A 111 3.25 6.34 -10.40
N GLU A 112 3.57 5.91 -11.63
CA GLU A 112 4.19 6.78 -12.64
C GLU A 112 3.28 7.97 -13.00
N LYS A 113 1.98 7.74 -13.18
CA LYS A 113 1.04 8.83 -13.50
C LYS A 113 0.87 9.82 -12.36
N ALA A 114 0.87 9.35 -11.12
CA ALA A 114 0.82 10.22 -9.95
C ALA A 114 2.08 11.09 -9.84
N LEU A 115 3.26 10.52 -10.11
CA LEU A 115 4.52 11.27 -10.14
C LEU A 115 4.52 12.39 -11.19
N ASP A 116 4.00 12.11 -12.39
CA ASP A 116 3.84 13.14 -13.44
C ASP A 116 2.97 14.31 -12.98
N LEU A 117 1.86 14.03 -12.29
CA LEU A 117 0.97 15.07 -11.79
C LEU A 117 1.64 15.90 -10.70
N MET A 118 2.38 15.26 -9.80
CA MET A 118 3.13 15.97 -8.76
C MET A 118 4.19 16.89 -9.36
N ASP A 119 4.99 16.42 -10.33
CA ASP A 119 6.00 17.26 -10.98
C ASP A 119 5.37 18.43 -11.76
N LYS A 120 4.22 18.18 -12.41
CA LYS A 120 3.49 19.23 -13.13
C LYS A 120 2.99 20.35 -12.22
N TYR A 121 2.49 20.03 -11.03
CA TYR A 121 1.85 21.02 -10.14
C TYR A 121 2.76 21.59 -9.06
N ALA A 122 3.86 20.90 -8.74
CA ALA A 122 4.98 21.47 -7.98
C ALA A 122 5.90 22.28 -8.92
N ASP A 123 5.34 23.29 -9.57
CA ASP A 123 5.98 24.07 -10.65
C ASP A 123 7.04 25.08 -10.20
N SER A 124 7.21 25.28 -8.89
CA SER A 124 8.21 26.18 -8.31
C SER A 124 9.15 25.44 -7.37
N HIS A 125 10.33 26.02 -7.13
CA HIS A 125 11.34 25.44 -6.25
C HIS A 125 10.77 25.14 -4.85
N ASP A 126 10.07 26.11 -4.24
CA ASP A 126 9.50 25.97 -2.90
C ASP A 126 8.44 24.85 -2.86
N LYS A 127 7.58 24.75 -3.89
CA LYS A 127 6.59 23.68 -3.96
C LYS A 127 7.25 22.30 -4.09
N LYS A 128 8.34 22.18 -4.88
CA LYS A 128 9.09 20.92 -4.99
C LYS A 128 9.72 20.54 -3.65
N GLN A 129 10.31 21.50 -2.94
CA GLN A 129 10.88 21.26 -1.61
C GLN A 129 9.82 20.78 -0.61
N ASN A 130 8.65 21.42 -0.57
CA ASN A 130 7.57 20.99 0.32
C ASN A 130 7.06 19.59 -0.04
N CYS A 131 6.88 19.31 -1.35
CA CYS A 131 6.49 18.00 -1.84
C CYS A 131 7.50 16.91 -1.42
N MET A 132 8.80 17.18 -1.53
CA MET A 132 9.86 16.28 -1.07
C MET A 132 9.82 16.06 0.45
N ALA A 133 9.60 17.12 1.23
CA ALA A 133 9.51 17.02 2.68
C ALA A 133 8.32 16.14 3.12
N VAL A 134 7.15 16.33 2.50
CA VAL A 134 5.95 15.51 2.75
C VAL A 134 6.15 14.07 2.30
N PHE A 135 6.78 13.85 1.14
CA PHE A 135 7.16 12.52 0.67
C PHE A 135 8.04 11.79 1.68
N LEU A 136 9.16 12.41 2.12
CA LEU A 136 10.08 11.80 3.06
C LEU A 136 9.40 11.46 4.38
N ARG A 137 8.57 12.37 4.91
CA ARG A 137 7.80 12.09 6.12
C ARG A 137 6.81 10.94 5.92
N SER A 138 6.15 10.86 4.77
CA SER A 138 5.26 9.75 4.46
C SER A 138 5.98 8.42 4.36
N MET A 139 7.22 8.39 3.85
CA MET A 139 8.05 7.19 3.82
C MET A 139 8.42 6.69 5.22
N GLU A 140 8.67 7.59 6.19
CA GLU A 140 8.89 7.21 7.59
C GLU A 140 7.66 6.52 8.18
N GLU A 141 6.48 7.15 8.04
CA GLU A 141 5.22 6.57 8.55
C GLU A 141 4.86 5.27 7.82
N PHE A 142 5.17 5.17 6.53
CA PHE A 142 4.95 3.95 5.77
C PHE A 142 5.89 2.81 6.19
N SER A 143 7.15 3.11 6.52
CA SER A 143 8.07 2.14 7.10
C SER A 143 7.52 1.57 8.40
N ASP A 144 7.08 2.43 9.32
CA ASP A 144 6.48 2.00 10.59
C ASP A 144 5.20 1.17 10.37
N TYR A 145 4.37 1.56 9.40
CA TYR A 145 3.19 0.79 9.00
C TYR A 145 3.53 -0.60 8.44
N LEU A 146 4.59 -0.74 7.64
CA LEU A 146 5.05 -2.05 7.15
C LEU A 146 5.62 -2.91 8.26
N LEU A 147 6.35 -2.32 9.21
CA LEU A 147 6.81 -3.02 10.42
C LEU A 147 5.63 -3.52 11.26
N ALA A 148 4.55 -2.75 11.38
CA ALA A 148 3.33 -3.19 12.04
C ALA A 148 2.68 -4.39 11.34
N ARG A 149 2.78 -4.51 10.01
CA ARG A 149 2.32 -5.71 9.29
C ARG A 149 3.13 -6.96 9.69
N LEU A 150 4.44 -6.81 9.84
CA LEU A 150 5.32 -7.90 10.29
C LEU A 150 5.04 -8.28 11.75
N GLU A 151 4.95 -7.29 12.65
CA GLU A 151 4.60 -7.49 14.06
C GLU A 151 3.27 -8.25 14.20
N ARG A 152 2.26 -7.85 13.43
CA ARG A 152 0.97 -8.57 13.42
C ARG A 152 1.11 -10.01 12.94
N GLY A 153 1.98 -10.27 11.96
CA GLY A 153 2.31 -11.62 11.51
C GLY A 153 2.92 -12.46 12.64
N GLU A 154 3.92 -11.93 13.35
CA GLU A 154 4.56 -12.60 14.49
C GLU A 154 3.57 -12.90 15.62
N LEU A 155 2.68 -11.95 15.94
CA LEU A 155 1.62 -12.14 16.93
C LEU A 155 0.69 -13.30 16.56
N ILE A 156 0.30 -13.40 15.27
CA ILE A 156 -0.54 -14.49 14.76
C ILE A 156 0.18 -15.83 14.84
N GLU A 157 1.44 -15.91 14.39
CA GLU A 157 2.25 -17.14 14.44
C GLU A 157 2.45 -17.64 15.87
N ASN A 158 2.63 -16.71 16.82
CA ASN A 158 2.78 -17.00 18.24
C ASN A 158 1.44 -17.16 18.99
N LYS A 159 0.30 -17.09 18.30
CA LYS A 159 -1.06 -17.17 18.89
C LYS A 159 -1.33 -16.13 19.99
N GLN A 160 -0.72 -14.96 19.86
CA GLN A 160 -0.92 -13.80 20.71
C GLN A 160 -1.94 -12.88 20.01
N HIS A 161 -3.22 -13.06 20.33
CA HIS A 161 -4.31 -12.29 19.72
C HIS A 161 -4.52 -10.95 20.43
#